data_AF-A0AAX0KPE8-F1
#
_entry.id   AF-A0AAX0KPE8-F1
#
_cell.length_a   1.000
_cell.length_b   1.000
_cell.length_c   1.000
_cell.angle_alpha   90.00
_cell.angle_beta   90.00
_cell.angle_gamma   90.00
#
_symmetry.space_group_name_H-M   'P 1'
#
loop_
_entity.id
_entity.type
_entity.pdbx_description
1 polymer ?
#
loop_
_entity_poly.entity_id
_entity_poly.type
_entity_poly.pdbx_seq_one_letter_code
_entity_poly.pdbx_strand_id
1 'polypeptide(L)'
;MFRPFLFAAFFVFSAGPVLANPEQPKLPRGTQVMRCTFETGHLSNSTPGEVDLLKIPGGEWKVYDTFLHHFDLPLQPVQVLVDNPKRTTFGWKVDRLKTKRNYYTPRVEFRVTRLKASGRASIAVRPRGYRSETAWGSCDPIHEIQSGAGGAASSS
;
A
#
# COMPACT_ATOMS: atom_id res chain seq x y z
N MET A 1 1.53 72.57 -3.38
CA MET A 1 2.67 71.93 -2.68
C MET A 1 2.34 70.46 -2.56
N PHE A 2 2.76 69.52 -3.41
CA PHE A 2 4.10 69.03 -3.78
C PHE A 2 4.92 68.39 -2.63
N ARG A 3 4.75 67.05 -2.51
CA ARG A 3 5.77 65.99 -2.25
C ARG A 3 6.41 65.89 -0.84
N PRO A 4 7.10 64.77 -0.47
CA PRO A 4 6.84 63.33 -0.69
C PRO A 4 7.36 62.37 0.43
N PHE A 5 7.23 61.05 0.20
CA PHE A 5 8.06 59.90 0.64
C PHE A 5 8.10 59.48 2.12
N LEU A 6 7.74 58.21 2.40
CA LEU A 6 8.74 57.16 2.66
C LEU A 6 8.13 55.75 2.62
N PHE A 7 8.92 54.87 2.00
CA PHE A 7 8.74 53.44 1.80
C PHE A 7 8.68 52.66 3.12
N ALA A 8 7.83 51.64 3.20
CA ALA A 8 8.05 50.48 4.05
C ALA A 8 7.71 49.21 3.25
N ALA A 9 8.75 48.60 2.69
CA ALA A 9 8.68 47.29 2.06
C ALA A 9 8.59 46.22 3.14
N PHE A 10 7.40 45.66 3.38
CA PHE A 10 7.24 44.45 4.16
C PHE A 10 7.60 43.25 3.28
N PHE A 11 8.82 42.73 3.43
CA PHE A 11 9.16 41.39 2.95
C PHE A 11 8.41 40.37 3.82
N VAL A 12 7.20 40.00 3.38
CA VAL A 12 6.53 38.79 3.88
C VAL A 12 7.25 37.62 3.23
N PHE A 13 8.10 36.94 4.00
CA PHE A 13 8.58 35.61 3.64
C PHE A 13 7.36 34.68 3.58
N SER A 14 6.81 34.51 2.39
CA SER A 14 5.87 33.44 2.07
C SER A 14 6.62 32.11 2.13
N ALA A 15 6.81 31.59 3.34
CA ALA A 15 7.03 30.17 3.56
C ALA A 15 5.73 29.47 3.15
N GLY A 16 5.64 29.14 1.86
CA GLY A 16 4.57 28.30 1.37
C GLY A 16 4.56 26.99 2.18
N PRO A 17 3.39 26.38 2.40
CA PRO A 17 3.36 25.05 2.98
C PRO A 17 4.15 24.14 2.04
N VAL A 18 5.27 23.61 2.52
CA VAL A 18 5.87 22.43 1.92
C VAL A 18 4.79 21.36 2.09
N LEU A 19 4.02 21.13 1.03
CA LEU A 19 3.19 19.95 0.90
C LEU A 19 4.16 18.78 1.02
N ALA A 20 4.28 18.24 2.24
CA ALA A 20 4.89 16.95 2.48
C ALA A 20 4.06 15.97 1.64
N ASN A 21 4.57 15.66 0.46
CA ASN A 21 4.07 14.57 -0.35
C ASN A 21 4.08 13.34 0.57
N PRO A 22 2.95 12.61 0.76
CA PRO A 22 2.94 11.45 1.64
C PRO A 22 4.05 10.51 1.18
N GLU A 23 5.11 10.44 1.98
CA GLU A 23 6.35 9.78 1.60
C GLU A 23 6.03 8.29 1.49
N GLN A 24 6.02 7.77 0.25
CA GLN A 24 5.92 6.33 0.04
C GLN A 24 6.98 5.66 0.92
N PRO A 25 6.64 4.57 1.65
CA PRO A 25 7.58 3.96 2.58
C PRO A 25 8.92 3.68 1.89
N LYS A 26 10.00 4.29 2.35
CA LYS A 26 11.35 4.03 1.83
C LYS A 26 11.72 2.57 2.13
N LEU A 27 11.62 1.71 1.12
CA LEU A 27 11.96 0.29 1.24
C LEU A 27 13.48 0.10 1.15
N PRO A 28 14.07 -0.80 1.96
CA PRO A 28 15.50 -1.09 1.88
C PRO A 28 15.86 -1.76 0.55
N ARG A 29 17.09 -1.53 0.09
CA ARG A 29 17.64 -2.17 -1.11
C ARG A 29 17.64 -3.70 -0.97
N GLY A 30 17.39 -4.39 -2.07
CA GLY A 30 17.27 -5.85 -2.08
C GLY A 30 15.89 -6.36 -1.62
N THR A 31 14.95 -5.47 -1.33
CA THR A 31 13.56 -5.88 -1.09
C THR A 31 13.00 -6.52 -2.35
N GLN A 32 12.51 -7.74 -2.19
CA GLN A 32 11.78 -8.46 -3.21
C GLN A 32 10.30 -8.05 -3.16
N VAL A 33 9.74 -7.67 -4.30
CA VAL A 33 8.37 -7.20 -4.45
C VAL A 33 7.62 -8.15 -5.35
N MET A 34 6.44 -8.55 -4.91
CA MET A 34 5.47 -9.29 -5.71
C MET A 34 4.16 -8.52 -5.71
N ARG A 35 3.85 -7.89 -6.83
CA ARG A 35 2.59 -7.18 -7.04
C ARG A 35 1.52 -8.17 -7.46
N CYS A 36 0.34 -8.04 -6.88
CA CYS A 36 -0.85 -8.79 -7.23
C CYS A 36 -1.99 -7.83 -7.53
N THR A 37 -2.71 -8.09 -8.62
CA THR A 37 -3.87 -7.32 -9.05
C THR A 37 -5.08 -8.24 -9.12
N PHE A 38 -6.23 -7.75 -8.64
CA PHE A 38 -7.47 -8.50 -8.51
C PHE A 38 -8.64 -7.74 -9.11
N GLU A 39 -9.56 -8.47 -9.72
CA GLU A 39 -10.80 -7.93 -10.28
C GLU A 39 -11.82 -7.72 -9.15
N THR A 40 -11.98 -6.47 -8.68
CA THR A 40 -12.80 -6.14 -7.50
C THR A 40 -14.03 -5.28 -7.79
N GLY A 41 -14.35 -4.99 -9.06
CA GLY A 41 -15.37 -3.99 -9.44
C GLY A 41 -16.79 -4.20 -8.87
N HIS A 42 -17.14 -5.40 -8.41
CA HIS A 42 -18.44 -5.71 -7.77
C HIS A 42 -18.36 -5.96 -6.26
N LEU A 43 -17.17 -5.83 -5.66
CA LEU A 43 -16.91 -6.13 -4.25
C LEU A 43 -16.87 -4.86 -3.42
N SER A 44 -16.93 -5.02 -2.11
CA SER A 44 -16.78 -3.89 -1.20
C SER A 44 -15.39 -3.26 -1.30
N ASN A 45 -15.27 -2.00 -0.89
CA ASN A 45 -13.98 -1.31 -0.71
C ASN A 45 -13.08 -1.99 0.32
N SER A 46 -13.57 -2.99 1.07
CA SER A 46 -12.76 -3.80 1.97
C SER A 46 -11.91 -4.84 1.25
N THR A 47 -12.23 -5.17 0.00
CA THR A 47 -11.43 -6.07 -0.83
C THR A 47 -10.44 -5.27 -1.68
N PRO A 48 -9.12 -5.36 -1.42
CA PRO A 48 -8.13 -4.59 -2.14
C PRO A 48 -7.97 -5.10 -3.58
N GLY A 49 -7.97 -4.18 -4.54
CA GLY A 49 -7.72 -4.47 -5.95
C GLY A 49 -6.23 -4.65 -6.26
N GLU A 50 -5.36 -4.02 -5.49
CA GLU A 50 -3.91 -4.14 -5.60
C GLU A 50 -3.29 -4.48 -4.25
N VAL A 51 -2.35 -5.43 -4.27
CA VAL A 51 -1.59 -5.92 -3.11
C VAL A 51 -0.12 -6.08 -3.50
N ASP A 52 0.75 -5.36 -2.81
CA ASP A 52 2.20 -5.48 -2.91
C ASP A 52 2.73 -6.28 -1.72
N LEU A 53 3.21 -7.51 -1.98
CA LEU A 53 3.90 -8.35 -1.01
C LEU A 53 5.39 -8.07 -1.06
N LEU A 54 5.97 -7.70 0.08
CA LEU A 54 7.33 -7.19 0.22
C LEU A 54 8.14 -8.11 1.10
N LYS A 55 9.19 -8.73 0.57
CA LYS A 55 10.15 -9.52 1.34
C LYS A 55 11.39 -8.68 1.60
N ILE A 56 11.49 -8.16 2.82
CA ILE A 56 12.62 -7.36 3.27
C ILE A 56 13.86 -8.27 3.42
N PRO A 57 15.06 -7.85 2.99
CA PRO A 57 16.29 -8.62 3.16
C PRO A 57 16.54 -8.96 4.63
N GLY A 58 16.78 -10.24 4.93
CA GLY A 58 16.98 -10.72 6.30
C GLY A 58 15.76 -10.56 7.23
N GLY A 59 14.62 -10.10 6.71
CA GLY A 59 13.41 -9.78 7.49
C GLY A 59 12.21 -10.65 7.13
N GLU A 60 11.07 -10.31 7.72
CA GLU A 60 9.77 -10.92 7.43
C GLU A 60 9.13 -10.41 6.13
N TRP A 61 8.09 -11.11 5.67
CA TRP A 61 7.23 -10.56 4.62
C TRP A 61 6.36 -9.46 5.22
N LYS A 62 6.14 -8.40 4.45
CA LYS A 62 5.18 -7.33 4.72
C LYS A 62 4.23 -7.15 3.56
N VAL A 63 3.12 -6.47 3.78
CA VAL A 63 2.14 -6.13 2.75
C VAL A 63 1.82 -4.65 2.77
N TYR A 64 1.70 -4.09 1.58
CA TYR A 64 1.00 -2.85 1.31
C TYR A 64 -0.15 -3.14 0.35
N ASP A 65 -1.32 -2.57 0.58
CA ASP A 65 -2.46 -2.78 -0.31
C ASP A 65 -3.36 -1.54 -0.32
N THR A 66 -4.30 -1.52 -1.27
CA THR A 66 -5.27 -0.42 -1.40
C THR A 66 -6.18 -0.23 -0.18
N PHE A 67 -6.39 -1.27 0.64
CA PHE A 67 -7.15 -1.18 1.88
C PHE A 67 -6.33 -0.47 2.97
N LEU A 68 -5.08 -0.86 3.17
CA LEU A 68 -4.16 -0.21 4.10
C LEU A 68 -3.96 1.25 3.72
N HIS A 69 -3.79 1.53 2.43
CA HIS A 69 -3.69 2.91 1.92
C HIS A 69 -4.97 3.72 2.22
N HIS A 70 -6.16 3.16 1.97
CA HIS A 70 -7.42 3.86 2.23
C HIS A 70 -7.61 4.26 3.69
N PHE A 71 -7.06 3.48 4.62
CA PHE A 71 -7.15 3.73 6.06
C PHE A 71 -5.88 4.36 6.66
N ASP A 72 -4.94 4.84 5.84
CA ASP A 72 -3.63 5.39 6.26
C ASP A 72 -2.89 4.47 7.25
N LEU A 73 -2.94 3.16 7.01
CA LEU A 73 -2.32 2.17 7.85
C LEU A 73 -0.89 1.88 7.40
N PRO A 74 0.03 1.60 8.34
CA PRO A 74 1.37 1.17 7.99
C PRO A 74 1.36 -0.23 7.37
N LEU A 75 2.48 -0.57 6.73
CA LEU A 75 2.77 -1.93 6.26
C LEU A 75 2.48 -2.97 7.35
N GLN A 76 1.74 -4.02 6.99
CA GLN A 76 1.39 -5.08 7.93
C GLN A 76 2.34 -6.28 7.78
N PRO A 77 2.67 -6.98 8.88
CA PRO A 77 3.43 -8.23 8.81
C PRO A 77 2.58 -9.30 8.12
N VAL A 78 3.24 -10.12 7.30
CA VAL A 78 2.62 -11.20 6.54
C VAL A 78 3.15 -12.54 7.00
N GLN A 79 2.24 -13.46 7.28
CA GLN A 79 2.55 -14.85 7.52
C GLN A 79 2.44 -15.66 6.23
N VAL A 80 3.45 -16.47 5.93
CA VAL A 80 3.36 -17.51 4.91
C VAL A 80 2.62 -18.70 5.54
N LEU A 81 1.35 -18.87 5.17
CA LEU A 81 0.48 -19.91 5.73
C LEU A 81 0.70 -21.27 5.06
N VAL A 82 0.99 -21.25 3.75
CA VAL A 82 1.29 -22.44 2.96
C VAL A 82 2.37 -22.07 1.96
N ASP A 83 3.40 -22.89 1.84
CA ASP A 83 4.34 -22.82 0.72
C ASP A 83 4.69 -24.22 0.26
N ASN A 84 4.33 -24.54 -0.98
CA ASN A 84 4.62 -25.82 -1.61
C ASN A 84 4.92 -25.63 -3.11
N PRO A 85 5.30 -26.68 -3.86
CA PRO A 85 5.64 -26.54 -5.28
C PRO A 85 4.49 -25.99 -6.15
N LYS A 86 3.23 -26.17 -5.73
CA LYS A 86 2.05 -25.75 -6.50
C LYS A 86 1.63 -24.31 -6.20
N ARG A 87 1.66 -23.90 -4.93
CA ARG A 87 1.11 -22.61 -4.49
C ARG A 87 1.82 -22.05 -3.27
N THR A 88 1.71 -20.74 -3.12
CA THR A 88 2.05 -20.03 -1.87
C THR A 88 0.82 -19.25 -1.41
N THR A 89 0.54 -19.32 -0.11
CA THR A 89 -0.56 -18.59 0.53
C THR A 89 0.01 -17.67 1.61
N PHE A 90 -0.26 -16.38 1.46
CA PHE A 90 0.10 -15.30 2.37
C PHE A 90 -1.12 -14.88 3.16
N GLY A 91 -0.95 -14.56 4.44
CA GLY A 91 -2.03 -14.08 5.29
C GLY A 91 -1.60 -12.97 6.21
N TRP A 92 -2.48 -11.99 6.40
CA TRP A 92 -2.32 -10.90 7.37
C TRP A 92 -3.68 -10.56 7.97
N LYS A 93 -3.64 -9.77 9.04
CA LYS A 93 -4.84 -9.34 9.77
C LYS A 93 -4.71 -7.86 10.09
N VAL A 94 -5.83 -7.16 10.00
CA VAL A 94 -5.94 -5.77 10.44
C VAL A 94 -6.96 -5.71 11.56
N ASP A 95 -6.50 -5.29 12.74
CA ASP A 95 -7.32 -5.18 13.95
C ASP A 95 -7.77 -3.74 14.19
N ARG A 96 -8.98 -3.58 14.76
CA ARG A 96 -9.49 -2.32 15.33
C ARG A 96 -9.38 -1.10 14.39
N LEU A 97 -10.12 -1.14 13.27
CA LEU A 97 -10.28 0.04 12.41
C LEU A 97 -11.13 1.09 13.13
N LYS A 98 -10.50 2.17 13.62
CA LYS A 98 -11.21 3.35 14.12
C LYS A 98 -11.54 4.25 12.93
N THR A 99 -12.79 4.21 12.47
CA THR A 99 -13.31 5.18 11.50
C THR A 99 -13.95 6.37 12.22
N LYS A 100 -13.87 7.57 11.65
CA LYS A 100 -14.52 8.79 12.19
C LYS A 100 -16.04 8.68 12.33
N ARG A 101 -16.67 7.65 11.74
CA ARG A 101 -18.12 7.42 11.69
C ARG A 101 -18.60 6.20 12.51
N ASN A 102 -17.88 5.81 13.58
CA ASN A 102 -18.31 4.73 14.50
C ASN A 102 -18.59 3.35 13.88
N TYR A 103 -18.16 3.08 12.63
CA TYR A 103 -18.23 1.74 12.07
C TYR A 103 -17.03 0.95 12.57
N TYR A 104 -17.27 0.13 13.59
CA TYR A 104 -16.32 -0.80 14.17
C TYR A 104 -16.30 -2.07 13.30
N THR A 105 -15.22 -2.27 12.54
CA THR A 105 -14.87 -3.61 12.07
C THR A 105 -13.77 -4.14 13.00
N PRO A 106 -14.07 -5.14 13.86
CA PRO A 106 -13.16 -5.57 14.92
C PRO A 106 -11.84 -6.10 14.39
N ARG A 107 -11.91 -6.82 13.26
CA ARG A 107 -10.81 -7.57 12.66
C ARG A 107 -11.18 -7.91 11.22
N VAL A 108 -10.25 -7.72 10.29
CA VAL A 108 -10.34 -8.20 8.93
C VAL A 108 -9.16 -9.12 8.66
N GLU A 109 -9.43 -10.34 8.22
CA GLU A 109 -8.40 -11.29 7.82
C GLU A 109 -8.31 -11.36 6.30
N PHE A 110 -7.09 -11.29 5.78
CA PHE A 110 -6.81 -11.33 4.36
C PHE A 110 -5.96 -12.56 4.05
N ARG A 111 -6.22 -13.19 2.91
CA ARG A 111 -5.39 -14.28 2.39
C ARG A 111 -5.21 -14.17 0.89
N VAL A 112 -3.98 -14.07 0.44
CA VAL A 112 -3.63 -14.17 -0.98
C VAL A 112 -3.08 -15.56 -1.25
N THR A 113 -3.63 -16.27 -2.24
CA THR A 113 -3.11 -17.55 -2.71
C THR A 113 -2.68 -17.40 -4.16
N ARG A 114 -1.39 -17.58 -4.43
CA ARG A 114 -0.78 -17.56 -5.77
C ARG A 114 -0.44 -18.98 -6.22
N LEU A 115 -0.82 -19.35 -7.44
CA LEU A 115 -0.34 -20.55 -8.11
C LEU A 115 1.03 -20.27 -8.74
N LYS A 116 2.05 -21.05 -8.39
CA LYS A 116 3.44 -20.78 -8.81
C LYS A 116 3.65 -20.90 -10.32
N ALA A 117 2.99 -21.88 -10.94
CA ALA A 117 3.18 -22.20 -12.36
C ALA A 117 2.61 -21.14 -13.31
N SER A 118 1.50 -20.49 -12.96
CA SER A 118 0.79 -19.57 -13.85
C SER A 118 0.74 -18.13 -13.35
N GLY A 119 1.16 -17.87 -12.12
CA GLY A 119 1.00 -16.55 -11.48
C GLY A 119 -0.45 -16.20 -11.12
N ARG A 120 -1.44 -17.01 -11.52
CA ARG A 120 -2.85 -16.81 -11.14
C ARG A 120 -3.00 -16.77 -9.64
N ALA A 121 -3.81 -15.84 -9.16
CA ALA A 121 -4.00 -15.59 -7.75
C ALA A 121 -5.47 -15.41 -7.38
N SER A 122 -5.74 -15.61 -6.09
CA SER A 122 -6.99 -15.19 -5.46
C SER A 122 -6.67 -14.45 -4.18
N ILE A 123 -7.54 -13.50 -3.83
CA ILE A 123 -7.58 -12.89 -2.52
C ILE A 123 -8.91 -13.22 -1.86
N ALA A 124 -8.85 -13.71 -0.62
CA ALA A 124 -10.02 -13.91 0.23
C ALA A 124 -9.97 -12.92 1.39
N VAL A 125 -11.07 -12.21 1.62
CA VAL A 125 -11.21 -11.21 2.67
C VAL A 125 -12.33 -11.64 3.62
N ARG A 126 -12.02 -11.71 4.90
CA ARG A 126 -12.93 -12.18 5.96
C ARG A 126 -13.05 -11.12 7.05
N PRO A 127 -13.94 -10.14 6.87
CA PRO A 127 -14.29 -9.21 7.94
C PRO A 127 -15.13 -9.91 9.01
N ARG A 128 -14.78 -9.75 10.29
CA ARG A 128 -15.53 -10.36 11.40
C ARG A 128 -16.91 -9.70 11.52
N GLY A 129 -17.97 -10.51 11.42
CA GLY A 129 -19.36 -10.05 11.53
C GLY A 129 -19.98 -9.57 10.21
N TYR A 130 -19.25 -9.68 9.10
CA TYR A 130 -19.72 -9.30 7.77
C TYR A 130 -19.47 -10.43 6.76
N ARG A 131 -20.01 -10.29 5.54
CA ARG A 131 -19.85 -11.28 4.48
C ARG A 131 -18.38 -11.39 4.06
N SER A 132 -17.92 -12.62 3.85
CA SER A 132 -16.60 -12.87 3.24
C SER A 132 -16.65 -12.66 1.74
N GLU A 133 -15.58 -12.08 1.21
CA GLU A 133 -15.44 -11.77 -0.21
C GLU A 133 -14.23 -12.51 -0.80
N THR A 134 -14.25 -12.74 -2.11
CA THR A 134 -13.13 -13.33 -2.82
C THR A 134 -13.04 -12.73 -4.21
N ALA A 135 -11.83 -12.34 -4.60
CA ALA A 135 -11.52 -11.86 -5.95
C ALA A 135 -10.43 -12.72 -6.58
N TRP A 136 -10.43 -12.74 -7.91
CA TRP A 136 -9.44 -13.47 -8.72
C TRP A 136 -8.60 -12.47 -9.50
N GLY A 137 -7.40 -12.92 -9.87
CA GLY A 137 -6.47 -12.12 -10.67
C GLY A 137 -5.14 -12.82 -10.82
N SER A 138 -4.06 -12.06 -10.75
CA SER A 138 -2.70 -12.56 -10.94
C SER A 138 -1.69 -11.81 -10.11
N CYS A 139 -0.56 -12.45 -9.86
CA CYS A 139 0.62 -11.83 -9.30
C CYS A 139 1.78 -11.90 -10.30
N ASP A 140 2.48 -10.79 -10.44
CA ASP A 140 3.69 -10.67 -11.23
C ASP A 140 4.80 -11.58 -10.69
N PRO A 141 5.83 -11.88 -11.50
CA PRO A 141 7.06 -12.44 -11.00
C PRO A 141 7.65 -11.57 -9.87
N ILE A 142 8.45 -12.19 -8.99
CA ILE A 142 9.13 -11.44 -7.94
C ILE A 142 10.22 -10.59 -8.60
N HIS A 143 10.20 -9.29 -8.32
CA HIS A 143 11.22 -8.35 -8.75
C HIS A 143 11.98 -7.80 -7.55
N GLU A 144 13.29 -7.70 -7.66
CA GLU A 144 14.11 -7.09 -6.61
C GLU A 144 14.27 -5.60 -6.89
N ILE A 145 14.10 -4.77 -5.85
CA ILE A 145 14.40 -3.34 -5.96
C ILE A 145 15.92 -3.18 -6.12
N GLN A 146 16.34 -3.05 -7.37
CA GLN A 146 17.67 -2.61 -7.75
C GLN A 146 17.75 -1.08 -7.56
N SER A 147 18.95 -0.57 -7.25
CA SER A 147 19.17 0.86 -7.04
C SER A 147 18.67 1.70 -8.22
N GLY A 148 17.76 2.66 -7.97
CA GLY A 148 17.55 3.81 -8.86
C GLY A 148 16.11 4.11 -9.27
N ALA A 149 15.40 4.89 -8.45
CA ALA A 149 14.41 5.86 -8.94
C ALA A 149 14.57 7.18 -8.17
N GLY A 150 15.83 7.63 -8.09
CA GLY A 150 16.19 9.04 -7.94
C GLY A 150 16.86 9.46 -9.25
N GLY A 151 16.10 9.38 -10.35
CA GLY A 151 16.52 9.82 -11.67
C GLY A 151 15.81 11.12 -11.99
N ALA A 152 16.59 12.15 -12.28
CA ALA A 152 16.16 13.51 -12.54
C ALA A 152 14.95 13.60 -13.49
N ALA A 153 13.98 14.44 -13.13
CA ALA A 153 13.11 15.07 -14.11
C ALA A 153 13.98 15.96 -15.01
N SER A 154 14.41 15.44 -16.16
CA SER A 154 14.81 16.27 -17.29
C SER A 154 13.58 16.48 -18.16
N SER A 155 12.93 17.63 -17.97
CA SER A 155 11.98 18.19 -18.92
C SER A 155 12.67 18.39 -20.26
N SER A 156 12.08 17.85 -21.33
CA SER A 156 12.26 18.34 -22.70
C SER A 156 11.11 19.28 -23.04
#